data_AF-A0A401V142-F1
#
_entry.id   AF-A0A401V142-F1
#
_cell.length_a   1.000
_cell.length_b   1.000
_cell.length_c   1.000
_cell.angle_alpha   90.00
_cell.angle_beta   90.00
_cell.angle_gamma   90.00
#
_symmetry.space_group_name_H-M   'P 1'
#
loop_
_entity.id
_entity.type
_entity.pdbx_description
1 polymer ?
#
loop_
_entity_poly.entity_id
_entity_poly.type
_entity_poly.pdbx_seq_one_letter_code
_entity_poly.pdbx_strand_id
1 'polypeptide(L)'
;MAAPTWVGHPSSWAQRALERMDAMISETDDQDRPVAYDRVAGVVVAGNEDGAHHVISEIVGGLGDIGFTIPPQAWTYGNQGPGPGPDDRDTDHGHDWSASTGRAMAGNLVAVARALAANPLPAPAS
;
A
#
# COMPACT_ATOMS: atom_id res chain seq x y z
N MET A 1 -2.77 0.01 -2.72
CA MET A 1 -2.69 -1.20 -3.57
C MET A 1 -3.24 -2.38 -2.79
N ALA A 2 -3.94 -3.31 -3.45
CA ALA A 2 -4.34 -4.58 -2.85
C ALA A 2 -3.67 -5.71 -3.64
N ALA A 3 -3.00 -6.64 -2.95
CA ALA A 3 -2.23 -7.70 -3.58
C ALA A 3 -2.29 -8.97 -2.75
N PRO A 4 -2.39 -10.16 -3.36
CA PRO A 4 -2.23 -11.38 -2.61
C PRO A 4 -0.76 -11.67 -2.30
N THR A 5 -0.51 -12.41 -1.21
CA THR A 5 0.79 -13.05 -0.95
C THR A 5 0.93 -14.26 -1.88
N TRP A 6 2.06 -14.34 -2.59
CA TRP A 6 2.42 -15.51 -3.39
C TRP A 6 3.88 -15.85 -3.17
N VAL A 7 4.17 -17.03 -2.61
CA VAL A 7 5.53 -17.51 -2.32
C VAL A 7 6.26 -16.52 -1.40
N GLY A 8 5.53 -15.94 -0.44
CA GLY A 8 6.04 -14.90 0.44
C GLY A 8 6.27 -13.53 -0.21
N HIS A 9 5.95 -13.34 -1.50
CA HIS A 9 6.20 -12.11 -2.26
C HIS A 9 4.90 -11.45 -2.77
N PRO A 10 4.95 -10.19 -3.24
CA PRO A 10 3.84 -9.60 -3.98
C PRO A 10 3.50 -10.44 -5.21
N SER A 11 2.22 -10.56 -5.54
CA SER A 11 1.81 -11.19 -6.80
C SER A 11 2.47 -10.56 -8.02
N SER A 12 2.71 -11.35 -9.07
CA SER A 12 3.28 -10.85 -10.33
C SER A 12 2.45 -9.74 -10.98
N TRP A 13 1.14 -9.68 -10.72
CA TRP A 13 0.28 -8.59 -11.15
C TRP A 13 0.54 -7.29 -10.39
N ALA A 14 0.73 -7.37 -9.08
CA ALA A 14 1.10 -6.20 -8.26
C ALA A 14 2.47 -5.67 -8.67
N GLN A 15 3.45 -6.57 -8.87
CA GLN A 15 4.78 -6.22 -9.33
C GLN A 15 4.73 -5.51 -10.70
N ARG A 16 4.01 -6.08 -11.68
CA ARG A 16 3.83 -5.47 -13.01
C ARG A 16 3.11 -4.12 -12.96
N ALA A 17 2.25 -3.88 -11.98
CA ALA A 17 1.61 -2.59 -11.79
C ALA A 17 2.64 -1.55 -11.29
N LEU A 18 3.46 -1.90 -10.29
CA LEU A 18 4.55 -1.03 -9.81
C LEU A 18 5.55 -0.71 -10.93
N GLU A 19 5.97 -1.71 -11.70
CA GLU A 19 6.88 -1.53 -12.86
C GLU A 19 6.33 -0.54 -13.90
N ARG A 20 5.00 -0.43 -14.06
CA ARG A 20 4.39 0.54 -14.97
C ARG A 20 4.24 1.91 -14.32
N MET A 21 3.94 1.94 -13.03
CA MET A 21 3.85 3.18 -12.26
C MET A 21 5.21 3.86 -12.10
N ASP A 22 6.32 3.14 -12.21
CA ASP A 22 7.68 3.68 -12.23
C ASP A 22 7.85 4.83 -13.24
N ALA A 23 7.16 4.78 -14.39
CA ALA A 23 7.17 5.87 -15.37
C ALA A 23 6.76 7.23 -14.78
N MET A 24 5.90 7.24 -13.75
CA MET A 24 5.42 8.44 -13.06
C MET A 24 6.53 9.21 -12.36
N ILE A 25 7.69 8.59 -12.07
CA ILE A 25 8.85 9.27 -11.45
C ILE A 25 9.35 10.41 -12.36
N SER A 26 9.18 10.27 -13.67
CA SER A 26 9.59 11.27 -14.66
C SER A 26 8.50 12.26 -15.04
N GLU A 27 7.28 12.10 -14.52
CA GLU A 27 6.14 12.94 -14.84
C GLU A 27 5.96 14.03 -13.77
N THR A 28 5.75 15.28 -14.22
CA THR A 28 5.48 16.42 -13.34
C THR A 28 4.11 17.05 -13.59
N ASP A 29 3.57 17.69 -12.55
CA ASP A 29 2.41 18.57 -12.67
C ASP A 29 2.78 19.96 -13.22
N ASP A 30 1.77 20.83 -13.35
CA ASP A 30 1.94 22.21 -13.88
C ASP A 30 2.82 23.10 -12.99
N GLN A 31 3.24 22.62 -11.81
CA GLN A 31 4.10 23.28 -10.85
C GLN A 31 5.48 22.59 -10.72
N ASP A 32 5.84 21.75 -11.69
CA ASP A 32 7.09 20.99 -11.73
C ASP A 32 7.28 20.03 -10.54
N ARG A 33 6.19 19.51 -9.97
CA ARG A 33 6.22 18.53 -8.87
C ARG A 33 5.93 17.13 -9.40
N PRO A 34 6.54 16.06 -8.86
CA PRO A 34 6.21 14.70 -9.28
C PRO A 34 4.71 14.43 -9.19
N VAL A 35 4.11 13.82 -10.22
CA VAL A 35 2.64 13.62 -10.29
C VAL A 35 2.04 12.80 -9.14
N ALA A 36 2.87 12.01 -8.45
CA ALA A 36 2.48 11.24 -7.27
C ALA A 36 2.45 12.06 -5.98
N TYR A 37 3.02 13.27 -5.96
CA TYR A 37 3.00 14.14 -4.78
C TYR A 37 1.55 14.49 -4.39
N ASP A 38 1.37 14.75 -3.09
CA ASP A 38 0.06 15.00 -2.47
C ASP A 38 -0.96 13.85 -2.59
N ARG A 39 -0.52 12.68 -3.08
CA ARG A 39 -1.30 11.44 -3.05
C ARG A 39 -0.88 10.59 -1.87
N VAL A 40 -1.85 9.91 -1.27
CA VAL A 40 -1.61 8.94 -0.21
C VAL A 40 -1.78 7.52 -0.71
N ALA A 41 -1.01 6.59 -0.15
CA ALA A 41 -1.14 5.18 -0.45
C ALA A 41 -1.19 4.32 0.81
N GLY A 42 -1.98 3.25 0.75
CA GLY A 42 -1.99 2.18 1.73
C GLY A 42 -2.08 0.81 1.06
N VAL A 43 -1.79 -0.25 1.81
CA VAL A 43 -1.64 -1.61 1.28
C VAL A 43 -2.58 -2.60 1.98
N VAL A 44 -3.32 -3.36 1.19
CA VAL A 44 -4.11 -4.50 1.68
C VAL A 44 -3.47 -5.77 1.16
N VAL A 45 -3.15 -6.70 2.06
CA VAL A 45 -2.63 -8.03 1.67
C VAL A 45 -3.59 -9.12 2.10
N ALA A 46 -3.82 -10.10 1.23
CA ALA A 46 -4.60 -11.29 1.55
C ALA A 46 -3.83 -12.53 1.09
N GLY A 47 -3.89 -13.62 1.83
CA GLY A 47 -3.24 -14.85 1.40
C GLY A 47 -3.34 -15.90 2.48
N ASN A 48 -3.50 -17.16 2.09
CA ASN A 48 -3.59 -18.24 3.07
C ASN A 48 -2.26 -18.52 3.78
N GLU A 49 -1.12 -18.12 3.21
CA GLU A 49 0.21 -18.31 3.77
C GLU A 49 0.80 -17.03 4.40
N ASP A 50 1.82 -17.22 5.24
CA ASP A 50 2.62 -16.14 5.83
C ASP A 50 3.41 -15.35 4.77
N GLY A 51 3.76 -14.10 5.09
CA GLY A 51 4.53 -13.20 4.24
C GLY A 51 3.96 -11.78 4.11
N ALA A 52 2.79 -11.52 4.72
CA ALA A 52 2.08 -10.26 4.53
C ALA A 52 2.93 -9.02 4.85
N HIS A 53 3.71 -9.03 5.93
CA HIS A 53 4.59 -7.91 6.28
C HIS A 53 5.72 -7.67 5.27
N HIS A 54 6.26 -8.73 4.66
CA HIS A 54 7.24 -8.60 3.59
C HIS A 54 6.60 -7.97 2.34
N VAL A 55 5.44 -8.50 1.92
CA VAL A 55 4.66 -7.95 0.79
C VAL A 55 4.30 -6.48 1.00
N ILE A 56 3.84 -6.12 2.20
CA ILE A 56 3.55 -4.73 2.57
C ILE A 56 4.80 -3.88 2.42
N SER A 57 5.95 -4.34 2.92
CA SER A 57 7.21 -3.59 2.88
C SER A 57 7.67 -3.34 1.44
N GLU A 58 7.62 -4.34 0.57
CA GLU A 58 8.00 -4.21 -0.85
C GLU A 58 7.10 -3.21 -1.58
N ILE A 59 5.78 -3.33 -1.42
CA ILE A 59 4.82 -2.43 -2.08
C ILE A 59 4.92 -1.00 -1.53
N VAL A 60 5.06 -0.84 -0.21
CA VAL A 60 5.28 0.47 0.44
C VAL A 60 6.57 1.10 -0.05
N GLY A 61 7.65 0.32 -0.17
CA GLY A 61 8.92 0.78 -0.72
C GLY A 61 8.77 1.34 -2.13
N GLY A 62 8.18 0.57 -3.04
CA GLY A 62 7.97 1.01 -4.42
C GLY A 62 7.04 2.22 -4.55
N LEU A 63 5.93 2.25 -3.80
CA LEU A 63 5.01 3.41 -3.83
C LEU A 63 5.65 4.67 -3.23
N GLY A 64 6.47 4.51 -2.20
CA GLY A 64 7.24 5.61 -1.62
C GLY A 64 8.26 6.18 -2.61
N ASP A 65 8.97 5.31 -3.34
CA ASP A 65 9.94 5.71 -4.37
C ASP A 65 9.27 6.48 -5.52
N ILE A 66 8.07 6.07 -5.92
CA ILE A 66 7.25 6.78 -6.93
C ILE A 66 6.80 8.18 -6.43
N GLY A 67 6.76 8.41 -5.11
CA GLY A 67 6.43 9.70 -4.51
C GLY A 67 5.11 9.78 -3.76
N PHE A 68 4.42 8.65 -3.53
CA PHE A 68 3.24 8.63 -2.67
C PHE A 68 3.62 8.87 -1.20
N THR A 69 2.80 9.62 -0.48
CA THR A 69 2.93 9.75 0.98
C THR A 69 2.25 8.58 1.69
N ILE A 70 2.99 7.87 2.53
CA ILE A 70 2.50 6.68 3.24
C ILE A 70 2.38 7.02 4.73
N PRO A 71 1.16 7.14 5.28
CA PRO A 71 0.98 7.45 6.69
C PRO A 71 1.38 6.28 7.62
N PRO A 72 1.49 6.51 8.94
CA PRO A 72 1.68 5.41 9.87
C PRO A 72 0.55 4.39 9.76
N GLN A 73 0.89 3.10 9.92
CA GLN A 73 -0.07 1.99 9.88
C GLN A 73 -0.98 2.04 8.62
N ALA A 74 -0.41 2.39 7.47
CA ALA A 74 -1.10 2.45 6.18
C ALA A 74 -1.33 1.06 5.57
N TRP A 75 -1.66 0.06 6.37
CA TRP A 75 -1.80 -1.31 5.91
C TRP A 75 -2.81 -2.11 6.73
N THR A 76 -3.33 -3.17 6.10
CA THR A 76 -4.03 -4.26 6.77
C THR A 76 -3.74 -5.56 6.02
N TYR A 77 -3.91 -6.70 6.68
CA TYR A 77 -3.81 -7.97 5.99
C TYR A 77 -4.70 -9.07 6.61
N GLY A 78 -4.95 -10.12 5.83
CA GLY A 78 -5.47 -11.40 6.28
C GLY A 78 -4.48 -12.51 5.91
N ASN A 79 -4.20 -13.42 6.87
CA ASN A 79 -3.51 -14.68 6.61
C ASN A 79 -3.85 -15.78 7.62
N GLN A 80 -3.44 -17.02 7.32
CA GLN A 80 -3.69 -18.20 8.17
C GLN A 80 -2.40 -18.72 8.84
N GLY A 81 -1.34 -17.91 8.86
CA GLY A 81 -0.03 -18.28 9.41
C GLY A 81 0.79 -19.18 8.48
N PRO A 82 1.77 -19.93 9.01
CA PRO A 82 2.67 -20.74 8.20
C PRO A 82 1.98 -22.01 7.67
N GLY A 83 2.16 -22.28 6.37
CA GLY A 83 1.65 -23.48 5.71
C GLY A 83 0.27 -23.30 5.06
N PRO A 84 -0.27 -24.35 4.44
CA PRO A 84 -1.51 -24.25 3.70
C PRO A 84 -2.69 -23.98 4.64
N GLY A 85 -3.43 -22.91 4.34
CA GLY A 85 -4.67 -22.55 5.03
C GLY A 85 -5.86 -22.46 4.08
N PRO A 86 -7.09 -22.36 4.62
CA PRO A 86 -8.25 -21.99 3.82
C PRO A 86 -8.03 -20.60 3.20
N ASP A 87 -8.68 -20.36 2.06
CA ASP A 87 -8.76 -19.00 1.52
C ASP A 87 -9.52 -18.10 2.49
N ASP A 88 -9.16 -16.81 2.55
CA ASP A 88 -9.82 -15.82 3.43
C ASP A 88 -11.34 -15.75 3.26
N ARG A 89 -11.88 -16.23 2.13
CA ARG A 89 -13.32 -16.26 1.83
C ARG A 89 -14.05 -17.43 2.50
N ASP A 90 -13.29 -18.45 2.90
CA ASP A 90 -13.80 -19.72 3.41
C ASP A 90 -13.62 -19.86 4.94
N THR A 91 -13.21 -18.77 5.60
CA THR A 91 -12.98 -18.70 7.04
C THR A 91 -13.27 -17.31 7.56
N ASP A 92 -13.74 -17.19 8.81
CA ASP A 92 -13.86 -15.91 9.52
C ASP A 92 -12.59 -15.57 10.34
N HIS A 93 -11.58 -16.46 10.31
CA HIS A 93 -10.35 -16.28 11.07
C HIS A 93 -9.65 -14.98 10.70
N GLY A 94 -9.32 -14.17 11.70
CA GLY A 94 -8.59 -12.92 11.53
C GLY A 94 -9.41 -11.76 10.96
N HIS A 95 -10.66 -11.96 10.50
CA HIS A 95 -11.44 -10.91 9.84
C HIS A 95 -11.70 -9.68 10.70
N ASP A 96 -12.04 -9.85 11.98
CA ASP A 96 -12.24 -8.74 12.91
C ASP A 96 -10.95 -7.92 13.09
N TRP A 97 -9.81 -8.60 13.12
CA TRP A 97 -8.50 -7.97 13.22
C TRP A 97 -8.15 -7.20 11.95
N SER A 98 -8.29 -7.82 10.77
CA SER A 98 -8.11 -7.16 9.47
C SER A 98 -9.06 -5.96 9.32
N ALA A 99 -10.32 -6.10 9.72
CA ALA A 99 -11.29 -5.02 9.66
C ALA A 99 -10.92 -3.87 10.62
N SER A 100 -10.43 -4.18 11.82
CA SER A 100 -10.00 -3.15 12.78
C SER A 100 -8.77 -2.38 12.31
N THR A 101 -7.74 -3.07 11.81
CA THR A 101 -6.54 -2.45 11.25
C THR A 101 -6.84 -1.70 9.95
N GLY A 102 -7.73 -2.23 9.11
CA GLY A 102 -8.21 -1.57 7.90
C GLY A 102 -8.95 -0.25 8.19
N ARG A 103 -9.78 -0.20 9.25
CA ARG A 103 -10.41 1.05 9.71
C ARG A 103 -9.37 2.06 10.20
N ALA A 104 -8.37 1.61 10.96
CA ALA A 104 -7.28 2.48 11.40
C ALA A 104 -6.48 3.04 10.20
N MET A 105 -6.09 2.17 9.27
CA MET A 105 -5.45 2.55 8.00
C MET A 105 -6.26 3.61 7.25
N ALA A 106 -7.57 3.38 7.07
CA ALA A 106 -8.45 4.33 6.37
C ALA A 106 -8.49 5.70 7.07
N GLY A 107 -8.57 5.71 8.41
CA GLY A 107 -8.51 6.94 9.20
C GLY A 107 -7.21 7.72 8.97
N ASN A 108 -6.07 7.02 9.00
CA ASN A 108 -4.75 7.63 8.79
C ASN A 108 -4.58 8.18 7.36
N LEU A 109 -5.05 7.43 6.34
CA LEU A 109 -5.03 7.88 4.94
C LEU A 109 -5.85 9.16 4.74
N VAL A 110 -7.07 9.20 5.27
CA VAL A 110 -7.93 10.39 5.14
C VAL A 110 -7.34 11.59 5.87
N ALA A 111 -6.77 11.37 7.06
CA ALA A 111 -6.14 12.44 7.83
C ALA A 111 -4.95 13.06 7.07
N VAL A 112 -4.06 12.24 6.52
CA VAL A 112 -2.88 12.73 5.78
C VAL A 112 -3.28 13.31 4.42
N ALA A 113 -4.24 12.73 3.71
CA ALA A 113 -4.75 13.32 2.46
C ALA A 113 -5.30 14.73 2.69
N ARG A 114 -6.05 14.94 3.77
CA ARG A 114 -6.55 16.28 4.15
C ARG A 114 -5.41 17.23 4.53
N ALA A 115 -4.40 16.75 5.23
CA ALA A 115 -3.24 17.56 5.59
C ALA A 115 -2.47 18.03 4.34
N LEU A 116 -2.22 17.14 3.38
CA LEU A 116 -1.57 17.44 2.10
C LEU A 116 -2.41 18.36 1.22
N ALA A 117 -3.74 18.18 1.21
CA ALA A 117 -4.63 19.10 0.48
C ALA A 117 -4.60 20.53 1.06
N ALA A 118 -4.43 20.67 2.38
CA ALA A 118 -4.32 21.97 3.05
C ALA A 118 -2.91 22.57 2.95
N ASN A 119 -1.87 21.73 2.99
CA ASN A 119 -0.47 22.12 2.95
C ASN A 119 0.28 21.17 2.00
N PRO A 120 0.25 21.43 0.68
CA PRO A 120 0.89 20.59 -0.31
C PRO A 120 2.40 20.50 -0.12
N LEU A 121 3.00 19.38 -0.56
CA LEU A 121 4.45 19.26 -0.62
C LEU A 121 5.03 20.31 -1.59
N PRO A 122 6.17 20.95 -1.25
CA PRO A 122 6.86 21.82 -2.17
C PRO A 122 7.48 21.00 -3.32
N ALA A 123 7.77 21.66 -4.44
CA ALA A 123 8.62 21.06 -5.46
C ALA A 123 9.97 20.63 -4.85
N PRO A 124 10.52 19.47 -5.23
CA PRO A 124 11.85 19.06 -4.81
C PRO A 124 12.88 20.16 -5.13
N ALA A 125 13.81 20.39 -4.21
CA ALA A 125 14.94 21.27 -4.51
C ALA A 125 15.80 20.62 -5.60
N SER A 126 16.08 21.38 -6.66
CA SER A 126 16.97 21.00 -7.77
C SER A 126 18.42 20.87 -7.33
#